data_AF-A0A4P9YT12-F1
#
_entry.id   AF-A0A4P9YT12-F1
#
_cell.length_a   1.000
_cell.length_b   1.000
_cell.length_c   1.000
_cell.angle_alpha   90.00
_cell.angle_beta   90.00
_cell.angle_gamma   90.00
#
_symmetry.space_group_name_H-M   'P 1'
#
loop_
_entity.id
_entity.type
_entity.pdbx_description
1 polymer ?
#
loop_
_entity_poly.entity_id
_entity_poly.type
_entity_poly.pdbx_seq_one_letter_code
_entity_poly.pdbx_strand_id
1 'polypeptide(L)' 'ADNKVVLKNVDMSDDMQKVAIKTTQQALELFTVEKDIAAHIKREFDKKYGPTWHCVVGRNFGSYVTH' A
#
# COMPACT_ATOMS: atom_id res chain seq x y z
N ALA A 1 -13.75 -10.14 -11.16
CA ALA A 1 -12.50 -10.58 -10.52
C ALA A 1 -12.69 -10.38 -9.02
N ASP A 2 -12.54 -11.44 -8.21
CA ASP A 2 -12.69 -11.33 -6.76
C ASP A 2 -11.53 -10.49 -6.19
N ASN A 3 -11.79 -9.21 -5.91
CA ASN A 3 -10.82 -8.29 -5.34
C ASN A 3 -10.71 -8.50 -3.82
N LYS A 4 -10.44 -9.74 -3.42
CA LYS A 4 -10.31 -10.12 -2.02
C LYS A 4 -8.96 -9.65 -1.47
N VAL A 5 -9.02 -8.73 -0.52
CA VAL A 5 -7.85 -8.27 0.23
C VAL A 5 -7.46 -9.34 1.25
N VAL A 6 -6.19 -9.74 1.27
CA VAL A 6 -5.64 -10.71 2.21
C VAL A 6 -4.42 -10.10 2.88
N LEU A 7 -4.53 -9.79 4.17
CA LEU A 7 -3.40 -9.32 4.97
C LEU A 7 -2.55 -10.53 5.39
N LYS A 8 -1.22 -10.42 5.22
CA LYS A 8 -0.28 -11.51 5.53
C LYS A 8 0.51 -11.27 6.81
N ASN A 9 1.01 -10.05 6.99
CA ASN A 9 1.67 -9.61 8.20
C ASN A 9 1.38 -8.13 8.40
N VAL A 10 1.15 -7.71 9.64
CA VAL A 10 0.72 -6.37 9.98
C VAL A 10 1.24 -6.00 11.36
N ASP A 11 1.91 -4.86 11.44
CA ASP A 11 2.31 -4.21 12.70
C ASP A 11 1.87 -2.74 12.67
N MET A 12 0.56 -2.52 12.70
CA MET A 12 -0.07 -1.20 12.76
C MET A 12 -1.51 -1.31 13.27
N SER A 13 -2.07 -0.20 13.76
CA SER A 13 -3.44 -0.17 14.29
C SER A 13 -4.48 -0.49 13.22
N ASP A 14 -5.62 -1.05 13.63
CA ASP A 14 -6.73 -1.42 12.74
C ASP A 14 -7.23 -0.25 11.89
N ASP A 15 -7.23 0.97 12.43
CA ASP A 15 -7.64 2.16 11.70
C ASP A 15 -6.63 2.56 10.62
N MET A 16 -5.33 2.37 10.88
CA MET A 16 -4.31 2.54 9.85
C MET A 16 -4.41 1.46 8.76
N GLN A 17 -4.72 0.21 9.13
CA GLN A 17 -4.94 -0.87 8.18
C GLN A 17 -6.11 -0.58 7.23
N LYS A 18 -7.25 -0.12 7.77
CA LYS A 18 -8.43 0.27 6.96
C LYS A 18 -8.08 1.36 5.94
N VAL A 19 -7.25 2.32 6.35
CA VAL A 19 -6.75 3.38 5.47
C VAL A 19 -5.83 2.79 4.39
N ALA A 20 -4.90 1.92 4.75
CA ALA A 20 -4.00 1.24 3.80
C ALA A 20 -4.78 0.49 2.72
N ILE A 21 -5.78 -0.29 3.13
CA ILE A 21 -6.64 -1.05 2.22
C ILE A 21 -7.39 -0.11 1.28
N LYS A 22 -8.06 0.91 1.82
CA LYS A 22 -8.84 1.86 1.02
C LYS A 22 -7.97 2.61 0.02
N THR A 23 -6.84 3.14 0.46
CA THR A 23 -5.88 3.85 -0.41
C THR A 23 -5.34 2.94 -1.50
N THR A 24 -5.07 1.67 -1.19
CA THR A 24 -4.60 0.68 -2.18
C THR A 24 -5.69 0.36 -3.21
N GLN A 25 -6.94 0.17 -2.79
CA GLN A 25 -8.07 -0.08 -3.70
C GLN A 25 -8.26 1.10 -4.67
N GLN A 26 -8.23 2.32 -4.15
CA GLN A 26 -8.30 3.53 -4.97
C GLN A 26 -7.14 3.62 -5.96
N ALA A 27 -5.91 3.32 -5.52
CA ALA A 27 -4.75 3.34 -6.40
C ALA A 27 -4.86 2.30 -7.54
N LEU A 28 -5.40 1.10 -7.25
CA LEU A 28 -5.63 0.05 -8.24
C LEU A 28 -6.74 0.41 -9.27
N GLU A 29 -7.68 1.27 -8.90
CA GLU A 29 -8.71 1.78 -9.81
C GLU A 29 -8.18 2.91 -10.71
N LEU A 30 -7.28 3.75 -10.17
CA LEU A 30 -6.75 4.92 -10.87
C LEU A 30 -5.56 4.61 -11.78
N PHE A 31 -4.76 3.58 -11.45
CA PHE A 31 -3.49 3.31 -12.10
C PHE A 31 -3.35 1.84 -12.47
N THR A 32 -2.70 1.58 -13.60
CA THR A 32 -2.42 0.22 -14.08
C THR A 32 -0.94 -0.17 -13.96
N VAL A 33 -0.05 0.81 -13.80
CA VAL A 33 1.39 0.62 -13.68
C VAL A 33 1.77 0.54 -12.20
N GLU A 34 2.45 -0.55 -11.80
CA GLU A 34 2.83 -0.85 -10.41
C GLU A 34 3.59 0.31 -9.73
N LYS A 35 4.49 0.95 -10.49
CA LYS A 35 5.24 2.15 -10.05
C LYS A 35 4.31 3.28 -9.61
N ASP A 36 3.25 3.54 -10.38
CA ASP A 36 2.36 4.67 -10.12
C ASP A 36 1.40 4.37 -8.97
N ILE A 37 0.96 3.11 -8.85
CA ILE A 37 0.21 2.60 -7.69
C ILE A 37 1.04 2.79 -6.41
N ALA A 38 2.29 2.31 -6.40
CA ALA A 38 3.19 2.43 -5.26
C ALA A 38 3.46 3.90 -4.88
N ALA A 39 3.72 4.76 -5.88
CA ALA A 39 3.95 6.18 -5.68
C ALA A 39 2.72 6.89 -5.08
N HIS A 40 1.52 6.54 -5.53
CA HIS A 40 0.29 7.09 -4.99
C HIS A 40 0.10 6.71 -3.51
N ILE A 41 0.21 5.42 -3.18
CA ILE A 41 0.04 4.94 -1.80
C ILE A 41 1.08 5.60 -0.87
N LYS A 42 2.35 5.61 -1.29
CA LYS A 42 3.45 6.27 -0.56
C LYS A 42 3.10 7.73 -0.25
N ARG A 43 2.69 8.50 -1.27
CA ARG A 43 2.41 9.93 -1.13
C ARG A 43 1.23 10.20 -0.18
N GLU A 44 0.17 9.40 -0.26
CA GLU A 44 -0.97 9.56 0.65
C GLU A 44 -0.60 9.23 2.10
N PHE A 45 0.25 8.22 2.31
CA PHE A 45 0.76 7.87 3.63
C PHE A 45 1.73 8.91 4.18
N ASP A 46 2.69 9.40 3.39
CA ASP A 46 3.58 10.50 3.76
C ASP A 46 2.77 11.74 4.16
N LYS A 47 1.72 12.07 3.40
CA LYS A 47 0.86 13.24 3.68
C LYS A 47 0.07 13.07 4.98
N LYS A 48 -0.42 11.87 5.25
CA LYS A 48 -1.34 11.62 6.38
C LYS A 48 -0.62 11.32 7.69
N TYR A 49 0.49 10.58 7.64
CA TYR A 49 1.19 10.06 8.81
C TYR A 49 2.60 10.64 8.96
N GLY A 50 3.01 11.51 8.05
CA GLY A 50 4.36 12.08 8.01
C GLY A 50 5.33 11.19 7.23
N PRO A 51 6.37 11.77 6.62
CA PRO A 51 7.42 11.00 5.95
C PRO A 51 8.35 10.32 6.97
N THR A 52 9.05 9.24 6.60
CA THR A 52 9.14 8.65 5.25
C THR A 52 8.47 7.29 5.18
N TRP A 53 7.58 7.12 4.21
CA TRP A 53 7.00 5.83 3.85
C TRP A 53 7.70 5.21 2.64
N HIS A 54 7.75 3.89 2.63
CA HIS A 54 8.19 3.07 1.50
C HIS A 54 7.04 2.17 1.07
N CYS A 55 6.80 2.05 -0.23
CA CYS A 55 5.74 1.21 -0.77
C CYS A 55 6.30 0.36 -1.93
N VAL A 56 5.97 -0.93 -1.92
CA VAL A 56 6.35 -1.89 -2.96
C VAL A 56 5.07 -2.55 -3.47
N VAL A 57 4.91 -2.59 -4.79
CA VAL A 57 3.79 -3.23 -5.48
C VAL A 57 4.36 -4.10 -6.58
N GLY A 58 3.93 -5.35 -6.64
CA GLY A 58 4.39 -6.30 -7.66
C GLY A 58 3.68 -7.64 -7.55
N ARG A 59 3.61 -8.39 -8.65
CA ARG A 59 3.02 -9.74 -8.67
C ARG A 59 3.98 -10.84 -8.20
N ASN A 60 5.28 -10.63 -8.36
CA ASN A 60 6.32 -11.59 -7.96
C ASN A 60 7.54 -10.83 -7.44
N PHE A 61 7.79 -10.92 -6.15
CA PHE A 61 8.91 -10.25 -5.49
C PHE A 61 9.29 -10.94 -4.18
N GLY A 62 10.52 -10.72 -3.74
CA GLY A 62 10.98 -10.99 -2.38
C GLY A 62 11.65 -9.73 -1.83
N SER A 63 11.46 -9.44 -0.55
CA SER A 63 12.07 -8.29 0.10
C SER A 63 12.61 -8.66 1.48
N TYR A 64 13.70 -8.00 1.86
CA TYR A 64 14.25 -8.02 3.21
C TYR A 64 14.43 -6.56 3.64
N VAL A 65 13.68 -6.13 4.65
CA VAL A 65 13.56 -4.73 5.04
C VAL A 65 13.54 -4.58 6.57
N THR A 66 13.98 -3.42 7.05
CA THR A 66 13.71 -2.92 8.40
C THR A 66 12.71 -1.78 8.27
N HIS A 67 11.66 -1.79 9.09
CA HIS A 67 10.57 -0.81 9.10
C HIS A 67 10.44 -0.15 10.47
#